data_AF-A0AAV0RK59-F1
#
_entry.id   AF-A0AAV0RK59-F1
#
_cell.length_a   1.000
_cell.length_b   1.000
_cell.length_c   1.000
_cell.angle_alpha   90.00
_cell.angle_beta   90.00
_cell.angle_gamma   90.00
#
_symmetry.space_group_name_H-M   'P 1'
#
loop_
_entity.id
_entity.type
_entity.pdbx_description
1 polymer ?
#
loop_
_entity_poly.entity_id
_entity_poly.type
_entity_poly.pdbx_seq_one_letter_code
_entity_poly.pdbx_strand_id
1 'polypeptide(L)'
;MTNMQTYRHIESPGWTLGWKWAKKEVIWSVLGAQASDQGDCSSFKENLPHSCKKNPSIIDLLPNAPFNQQFSQCCKGGVLASQGQDPAAAVSSFQISIGRSGTSKKTISLPQDFYLLGSGPGYTCTAAAVVSPSAFYLGDGRRRSQALMTWSLTCSYSQTIVSKNPSCCVSMSSFYSTQITPCPSCSCGCQQGQANCVK
;
A
#
# COMPACT_ATOMS: atom_id res chain seq x y z
N MET A 1 2.58 3.07 7.87
CA MET A 1 3.19 2.81 6.56
C MET A 1 4.22 3.88 6.27
N THR A 2 5.35 3.50 5.70
CA THR A 2 6.42 4.45 5.35
C THR A 2 6.84 4.18 3.91
N ASN A 3 6.85 5.22 3.08
CA ASN A 3 7.39 5.15 1.74
C ASN A 3 8.92 5.26 1.81
N MET A 4 9.61 4.13 1.70
CA MET A 4 11.08 4.07 1.78
C MET A 4 11.79 4.35 0.44
N GLN A 5 11.06 4.80 -0.60
CA GLN A 5 11.64 5.10 -1.91
C GLN A 5 12.41 6.42 -1.87
N THR A 6 13.56 6.50 -2.55
CA THR A 6 14.41 7.70 -2.53
C THR A 6 13.79 8.89 -3.27
N TYR A 7 13.14 8.65 -4.41
CA TYR A 7 12.63 9.72 -5.29
C TYR A 7 11.21 9.50 -5.81
N ARG A 8 10.60 8.35 -5.51
CA ARG A 8 9.27 8.03 -6.00
C ARG A 8 8.23 8.36 -4.93
N HIS A 9 7.30 9.22 -5.30
CA HIS A 9 6.14 9.57 -4.49
C HIS A 9 5.00 8.58 -4.76
N ILE A 10 4.09 8.47 -3.79
CA ILE A 10 2.74 7.98 -4.04
C ILE A 10 1.88 9.21 -4.25
N GLU A 11 1.44 9.42 -5.49
CA GLU A 11 0.63 10.57 -5.89
C GLU A 11 -0.87 10.27 -5.79
N SER A 12 -1.70 11.30 -5.94
CA SER A 12 -3.15 11.20 -6.01
C SER A 12 -3.58 10.16 -7.08
N PRO A 13 -4.59 9.29 -6.83
CA PRO A 13 -5.56 9.29 -5.71
C PRO A 13 -5.03 8.77 -4.36
N GLY A 14 -3.72 8.51 -4.25
CA GLY A 14 -3.07 8.08 -3.02
C GLY A 14 -2.99 6.57 -2.87
N TRP A 15 -2.47 6.13 -1.73
CA TRP A 15 -2.35 4.71 -1.45
C TRP A 15 -3.68 4.06 -1.07
N THR A 16 -3.87 2.82 -1.51
CA THR A 16 -4.90 1.90 -1.00
C THR A 16 -4.21 0.64 -0.51
N LEU A 17 -4.37 0.34 0.78
CA LEU A 17 -3.80 -0.86 1.40
C LEU A 17 -4.91 -1.85 1.67
N GLY A 18 -4.81 -3.06 1.12
CA GLY A 18 -5.75 -4.12 1.40
C GLY A 18 -5.06 -5.40 1.86
N TRP A 19 -5.86 -6.27 2.48
CA TRP A 19 -5.42 -7.58 2.97
C TRP A 19 -6.63 -8.50 3.10
N LYS A 20 -6.36 -9.75 3.46
CA LYS A 20 -7.38 -10.76 3.76
C LYS A 20 -7.26 -11.20 5.21
N TRP A 21 -8.37 -11.12 5.95
CA TRP A 21 -8.42 -11.64 7.30
C TRP A 21 -8.22 -13.15 7.32
N ALA A 22 -7.63 -13.70 8.38
CA ALA A 22 -7.44 -15.15 8.50
C ALA A 22 -8.75 -15.88 8.83
N LYS A 23 -9.57 -15.34 9.73
CA LYS A 23 -10.78 -15.99 10.28
C LYS A 23 -12.07 -15.20 9.96
N LYS A 24 -12.74 -14.62 10.95
CA LYS A 24 -14.00 -13.87 10.76
C LYS A 24 -13.90 -12.51 11.43
N GLU A 25 -12.70 -11.93 11.39
CA GLU A 25 -12.41 -10.60 11.90
C GLU A 25 -13.22 -9.54 11.14
N VAL A 26 -13.59 -8.49 11.86
CA VAL A 26 -14.33 -7.33 11.33
C VAL A 26 -13.67 -6.05 11.83
N ILE A 27 -13.90 -4.94 11.12
CA ILE A 27 -13.41 -3.63 11.53
C ILE A 27 -14.54 -2.90 12.24
N TRP A 28 -14.34 -2.58 13.52
CA TRP A 28 -15.28 -1.80 14.32
C TRP A 28 -15.14 -0.30 14.08
N SER A 29 -13.91 0.20 14.03
CA SER A 29 -13.64 1.61 13.80
C SER A 29 -12.25 1.80 13.20
N VAL A 30 -12.05 2.92 12.50
CA VAL A 30 -10.75 3.34 11.96
C VAL A 30 -10.53 4.81 12.31
N LEU A 31 -9.29 5.17 12.68
CA LEU A 31 -8.83 6.54 12.88
C LEU A 31 -7.66 6.83 11.94
N GLY A 32 -7.64 8.01 11.33
CA GLY A 32 -6.64 8.45 10.36
C GLY A 32 -6.82 7.88 8.95
N ALA A 33 -7.75 6.94 8.78
CA ALA A 33 -8.05 6.32 7.50
C ALA A 33 -9.51 5.83 7.51
N GLN A 34 -9.99 5.27 6.40
CA GLN A 34 -11.31 4.63 6.32
C GLN A 34 -11.26 3.38 5.45
N ALA A 35 -12.09 2.39 5.78
CA ALA A 35 -12.33 1.29 4.85
C ALA A 35 -13.11 1.79 3.62
N SER A 36 -12.70 1.37 2.43
CA SER A 36 -13.36 1.78 1.18
C SER A 36 -14.78 1.23 1.07
N ASP A 37 -15.03 0.03 1.63
CA ASP A 37 -16.32 -0.64 1.59
C ASP A 37 -16.67 -1.25 2.94
N GLN A 38 -17.96 -1.18 3.29
CA GLN A 38 -18.49 -1.85 4.46
C GLN A 38 -18.67 -3.37 4.24
N GLY A 39 -19.15 -3.78 3.05
CA GLY A 39 -19.48 -5.18 2.76
C GLY A 39 -20.75 -5.67 3.44
N ASP A 40 -20.95 -7.00 3.44
CA ASP A 40 -22.13 -7.62 4.06
C ASP A 40 -21.94 -7.78 5.58
N CYS A 41 -22.59 -6.91 6.34
CA CYS A 41 -22.62 -6.94 7.80
C CYS A 41 -23.92 -7.54 8.37
N SER A 42 -24.73 -8.24 7.57
CA SER A 42 -26.05 -8.78 7.98
C SER A 42 -26.04 -9.68 9.23
N SER A 43 -24.88 -10.25 9.58
CA SER A 43 -24.72 -11.04 10.81
C SER A 43 -24.79 -10.21 12.11
N PHE A 44 -24.75 -8.87 12.02
CA PHE A 44 -24.82 -7.95 13.16
C PHE A 44 -26.18 -7.25 13.20
N LYS A 45 -26.87 -7.30 14.36
CA LYS A 45 -28.27 -6.85 14.49
C LYS A 45 -28.44 -5.43 15.05
N GLU A 46 -27.53 -4.98 15.92
CA GLU A 46 -27.64 -3.68 16.60
C GLU A 46 -26.56 -2.71 16.11
N ASN A 47 -25.31 -2.95 16.49
CA ASN A 47 -24.18 -2.12 16.10
C ASN A 47 -23.51 -2.71 14.86
N LEU A 48 -23.65 -2.00 13.74
CA LEU A 48 -22.99 -2.33 12.49
C LEU A 48 -21.50 -1.97 12.56
N PRO A 49 -20.59 -2.93 12.29
CA PRO A 49 -19.18 -2.62 12.15
C PRO A 49 -18.90 -1.67 10.97
N HIS A 50 -17.80 -0.93 11.05
CA HIS A 50 -17.30 -0.09 9.95
C HIS A 50 -17.03 -0.90 8.67
N SER A 51 -16.53 -2.14 8.79
CA SER A 51 -16.44 -3.07 7.66
C SER A 51 -16.46 -4.53 8.09
N CYS A 52 -17.27 -5.33 7.39
CA CYS A 52 -17.37 -6.79 7.55
C CYS A 52 -16.75 -7.56 6.37
N LYS A 53 -16.10 -6.86 5.43
CA LYS A 53 -15.40 -7.54 4.33
C LYS A 53 -14.32 -8.46 4.87
N LYS A 54 -14.27 -9.67 4.31
CA LYS A 54 -13.19 -10.64 4.52
C LYS A 54 -11.85 -10.13 3.98
N ASN A 55 -11.90 -9.33 2.92
CA ASN A 55 -10.77 -8.71 2.23
C ASN A 55 -10.92 -7.18 2.20
N PRO A 56 -10.79 -6.48 3.35
CA PRO A 56 -10.95 -5.04 3.38
C PRO A 56 -9.82 -4.32 2.65
N SER A 57 -10.14 -3.12 2.18
CA SER A 57 -9.19 -2.12 1.69
C SER A 57 -9.35 -0.84 2.51
N ILE A 58 -8.23 -0.26 2.91
CA ILE A 58 -8.14 0.99 3.65
C ILE A 58 -7.54 2.05 2.73
N ILE A 59 -8.18 3.22 2.75
CA ILE A 59 -7.72 4.45 2.11
C ILE A 59 -7.53 5.52 3.18
N ASP A 60 -6.55 6.40 2.97
CA ASP A 60 -6.31 7.52 3.86
C ASP A 60 -7.49 8.51 3.87
N LEU A 61 -7.61 9.29 4.93
CA LEU A 61 -8.55 10.41 4.94
C LEU A 61 -8.00 11.61 4.15
N LEU A 62 -8.88 12.50 3.72
CA LEU A 62 -8.49 13.76 3.08
C LEU A 62 -7.93 14.77 4.12
N PRO A 63 -7.13 15.76 3.72
CA PRO A 63 -6.53 16.76 4.62
C PRO A 63 -7.50 17.54 5.51
N ASN A 64 -8.77 17.62 5.12
CA ASN A 64 -9.80 18.33 5.89
C ASN A 64 -10.59 17.40 6.82
N ALA A 65 -10.01 16.26 7.19
CA ALA A 65 -10.64 15.30 8.09
C ALA A 65 -10.95 15.94 9.47
N PRO A 66 -12.11 15.65 10.07
CA PRO A 66 -12.45 16.08 11.43
C PRO A 66 -11.39 15.66 12.46
N PHE A 67 -11.08 16.53 13.41
CA PHE A 67 -10.02 16.29 14.41
C PHE A 67 -10.20 14.99 15.20
N ASN A 68 -11.44 14.62 15.52
CA ASN A 68 -11.79 13.38 16.23
C ASN A 68 -11.56 12.10 15.39
N GLN A 69 -11.35 12.24 14.09
CA GLN A 69 -11.05 11.14 13.16
C GLN A 69 -9.57 11.11 12.75
N GLN A 70 -8.78 12.11 13.15
CA GLN A 70 -7.37 12.17 12.82
C GLN A 70 -6.55 11.20 13.69
N PHE A 71 -5.40 10.80 13.14
CA PHE A 71 -4.37 10.04 13.82
C PHE A 71 -2.99 10.59 13.46
N SER A 72 -1.94 10.15 14.14
CA SER A 72 -0.58 10.65 13.90
C SER A 72 -0.18 10.51 12.44
N GLN A 73 0.33 11.58 11.82
CA GLN A 73 0.83 11.58 10.44
C GLN A 73 -0.18 11.09 9.38
N CYS A 74 -1.48 11.13 9.67
CA CYS A 74 -2.53 10.69 8.75
C CYS A 74 -2.94 11.78 7.76
N CYS A 75 -3.95 11.43 6.97
CA CYS A 75 -4.92 12.35 6.40
C CYS A 75 -4.33 13.21 5.29
N LYS A 76 -3.47 12.62 4.46
CA LYS A 76 -2.80 13.30 3.33
C LYS A 76 -3.51 12.99 2.00
N GLY A 77 -4.74 12.46 2.05
CA GLY A 77 -5.43 11.92 0.89
C GLY A 77 -4.67 10.76 0.24
N GLY A 78 -3.86 10.04 1.03
CA GLY A 78 -3.07 8.91 0.57
C GLY A 78 -1.81 9.31 -0.18
N VAL A 79 -1.52 10.60 -0.30
CA VAL A 79 -0.26 11.07 -0.90
C VAL A 79 0.88 10.86 0.09
N LEU A 80 1.96 10.23 -0.37
CA LEU A 80 3.18 10.05 0.41
C LEU A 80 4.39 10.54 -0.37
N ALA A 81 5.18 11.39 0.27
CA ALA A 81 6.45 11.80 -0.31
C ALA A 81 7.44 10.64 -0.38
N SER A 82 8.49 10.80 -1.17
CA SER A 82 9.64 9.91 -1.13
C SER A 82 10.48 10.20 0.12
N GLN A 83 11.10 9.18 0.70
CA GLN A 83 11.95 9.33 1.87
C GLN A 83 13.17 10.22 1.59
N GLY A 84 13.69 10.21 0.37
CA GLY A 84 14.87 11.01 0.02
C GLY A 84 14.58 12.50 -0.12
N GLN A 85 13.33 12.90 -0.36
CA GLN A 85 12.95 14.31 -0.50
C GLN A 85 12.29 14.87 0.77
N ASP A 86 11.34 14.15 1.36
CA ASP A 86 10.67 14.58 2.59
C ASP A 86 10.36 13.37 3.49
N PRO A 87 11.27 13.04 4.43
CA PRO A 87 11.08 11.94 5.36
C PRO A 87 9.83 12.07 6.25
N ALA A 88 9.39 13.29 6.57
CA ALA A 88 8.24 13.52 7.42
C ALA A 88 6.92 13.29 6.65
N ALA A 89 6.88 13.73 5.38
CA ALA A 89 5.74 13.48 4.51
C ALA A 89 5.71 12.05 3.92
N ALA A 90 6.79 11.27 4.06
CA ALA A 90 6.86 9.87 3.62
C ALA A 90 6.15 8.87 4.56
N VAL A 91 5.63 9.32 5.70
CA VAL A 91 4.96 8.48 6.69
C VAL A 91 3.46 8.73 6.70
N SER A 92 2.67 7.66 6.76
CA SER A 92 1.25 7.70 7.13
C SER A 92 0.95 6.65 8.19
N SER A 93 0.12 6.98 9.17
CA SER A 93 -0.32 6.01 10.17
C SER A 93 -1.80 6.16 10.48
N PHE A 94 -2.42 5.04 10.82
CA PHE A 94 -3.83 4.93 11.14
C PHE A 94 -4.00 3.85 12.20
N GLN A 95 -5.11 3.89 12.91
CA GLN A 95 -5.46 2.93 13.95
C GLN A 95 -6.75 2.21 13.58
N ILE A 96 -6.79 0.89 13.80
CA ILE A 96 -7.97 0.07 13.52
C ILE A 96 -8.38 -0.67 14.79
N SER A 97 -9.66 -0.59 15.13
CA SER A 97 -10.28 -1.45 16.14
C SER A 97 -10.83 -2.70 15.47
N ILE A 98 -10.28 -3.86 15.79
CA ILE A 98 -10.63 -5.13 15.15
C ILE A 98 -11.52 -5.96 16.09
N GLY A 99 -12.67 -6.40 15.60
CA GLY A 99 -13.57 -7.32 16.27
C GLY A 99 -13.30 -8.78 15.91
N ARG A 100 -13.71 -9.70 16.78
CA ARG A 100 -13.61 -11.17 16.57
C ARG A 100 -12.18 -11.68 16.31
N SER A 101 -11.18 -10.89 16.73
CA SER A 101 -9.78 -11.29 16.76
C SER A 101 -9.44 -12.01 18.06
N GLY A 102 -8.39 -12.84 18.04
CA GLY A 102 -7.83 -13.44 19.25
C GLY A 102 -7.26 -12.39 20.21
N THR A 103 -7.24 -12.70 21.50
CA THR A 103 -6.75 -11.82 22.59
C THR A 103 -5.38 -12.23 23.13
N SER A 104 -4.77 -13.27 22.55
CA SER A 104 -3.48 -13.81 22.98
C SER A 104 -2.58 -14.14 21.79
N LYS A 105 -1.26 -14.20 22.01
CA LYS A 105 -0.26 -14.54 20.98
C LYS A 105 -0.56 -15.85 20.22
N LYS A 106 -1.25 -16.79 20.87
CA LYS A 106 -1.64 -18.09 20.27
C LYS A 106 -2.95 -18.02 19.46
N THR A 107 -3.84 -17.09 19.80
CA THR A 107 -5.18 -17.02 19.20
C THR A 107 -5.27 -16.01 18.06
N ILE A 108 -4.41 -14.99 18.07
CA ILE A 108 -4.25 -14.01 16.99
C ILE A 108 -3.74 -14.73 15.75
N SER A 109 -4.40 -14.49 14.62
CA SER A 109 -3.99 -15.01 13.32
C SER A 109 -3.57 -13.85 12.42
N LEU A 110 -2.43 -13.99 11.78
CA LEU A 110 -1.89 -12.95 10.89
C LEU A 110 -2.79 -12.80 9.66
N PRO A 111 -3.11 -11.57 9.25
CA PRO A 111 -3.72 -11.35 7.94
C PRO A 111 -2.78 -11.80 6.83
N GLN A 112 -3.37 -12.12 5.68
CA GLN A 112 -2.68 -12.67 4.52
C GLN A 112 -3.00 -11.84 3.28
N ASP A 113 -2.32 -12.12 2.18
CA ASP A 113 -2.63 -11.54 0.87
C ASP A 113 -2.66 -10.00 0.88
N PHE A 114 -1.65 -9.39 1.48
CA PHE A 114 -1.51 -7.94 1.47
C PHE A 114 -1.24 -7.45 0.05
N TYR A 115 -1.89 -6.35 -0.32
CA TYR A 115 -1.64 -5.63 -1.56
C TYR A 115 -1.64 -4.12 -1.30
N LEU A 116 -0.84 -3.41 -2.09
CA LEU A 116 -0.77 -1.96 -2.07
C LEU A 116 -1.04 -1.46 -3.47
N LEU A 117 -1.94 -0.48 -3.58
CA LEU A 117 -2.14 0.29 -4.80
C LEU A 117 -1.69 1.72 -4.52
N GLY A 118 -1.10 2.37 -5.52
CA GLY A 118 -0.86 3.81 -5.52
C GLY A 118 -1.79 4.47 -6.54
N SER A 119 -1.23 5.35 -7.38
CA SER A 119 -1.93 5.87 -8.55
C SER A 119 -2.27 4.82 -9.62
N GLY A 120 -1.75 3.60 -9.46
CA GLY A 120 -2.07 2.45 -10.31
C GLY A 120 -1.54 1.13 -9.72
N PRO A 121 -1.69 0.03 -10.46
CA PRO A 121 -1.04 -1.24 -10.11
C PRO A 121 0.47 -1.10 -10.21
N GLY A 122 1.22 -1.92 -9.47
CA GLY A 122 2.69 -1.94 -9.57
C GLY A 122 3.43 -2.34 -8.30
N TYR A 123 2.75 -2.39 -7.15
CA TYR A 123 3.36 -2.87 -5.92
C TYR A 123 3.02 -4.33 -5.65
N THR A 124 4.00 -5.08 -5.17
CA THR A 124 3.82 -6.42 -4.61
C THR A 124 4.32 -6.45 -3.19
N CYS A 125 3.52 -7.00 -2.29
CA CYS A 125 3.84 -7.05 -0.87
C CYS A 125 4.32 -8.45 -0.46
N THR A 126 5.27 -8.48 0.46
CA THR A 126 5.68 -9.72 1.13
C THR A 126 4.60 -10.19 2.10
N ALA A 127 4.68 -11.46 2.50
CA ALA A 127 3.91 -11.95 3.64
C ALA A 127 4.28 -11.18 4.92
N ALA A 128 3.33 -11.07 5.85
CA ALA A 128 3.55 -10.43 7.15
C ALA A 128 4.50 -11.28 8.01
N ALA A 129 5.65 -10.72 8.35
CA ALA A 129 6.66 -11.33 9.21
C ALA A 129 6.48 -10.83 10.65
N VAL A 130 6.51 -11.75 11.62
CA VAL A 130 6.42 -11.40 13.04
C VAL A 130 7.74 -10.77 13.49
N VAL A 131 7.67 -9.62 14.12
CA VAL A 131 8.83 -8.90 14.66
C VAL A 131 8.69 -8.67 16.16
N SER A 132 9.75 -8.16 16.77
CA SER A 132 9.77 -7.78 18.19
C SER A 132 8.58 -6.87 18.52
N PRO A 133 7.83 -7.15 19.60
CA PRO A 133 6.62 -6.39 19.90
C PRO A 133 6.94 -4.92 20.19
N SER A 134 6.31 -4.04 19.42
CA SER A 134 6.46 -2.59 19.54
C SER A 134 5.89 -2.07 20.86
N ALA A 135 6.48 -0.97 21.35
CA ALA A 135 5.95 -0.24 22.49
C ALA A 135 5.37 1.09 22.01
N PHE A 136 4.24 1.48 22.58
CA PHE A 136 3.55 2.73 22.28
C PHE A 136 3.00 3.35 23.57
N TYR A 137 2.83 4.66 23.54
CA TYR A 137 2.26 5.41 24.65
C TYR A 137 0.78 5.66 24.35
N LEU A 138 -0.10 5.40 25.32
CA LEU A 138 -1.52 5.73 25.19
C LEU A 138 -1.82 7.09 25.83
N GLY A 139 -2.74 7.84 25.22
CA GLY A 139 -3.36 9.01 25.84
C GLY A 139 -2.36 10.08 26.26
N ASP A 140 -2.23 10.27 27.58
CA ASP A 140 -1.43 11.31 28.24
C ASP A 140 0.10 11.15 28.12
N GLY A 141 0.56 10.11 27.42
CA GLY A 141 1.99 9.86 27.21
C GLY A 141 2.70 9.23 28.41
N ARG A 142 2.01 8.98 29.53
CA ARG A 142 2.64 8.48 30.77
C ARG A 142 2.70 6.96 30.83
N ARG A 143 1.69 6.29 30.26
CA ARG A 143 1.63 4.82 30.25
C ARG A 143 2.26 4.25 28.99
N ARG A 144 3.43 3.61 29.14
CA ARG A 144 4.03 2.76 28.11
C ARG A 144 3.30 1.42 28.06
N SER A 145 2.73 1.09 26.91
CA SER A 145 2.11 -0.21 26.65
C SER A 145 2.85 -0.93 25.54
N GLN A 146 2.83 -2.26 25.60
CA GLN A 146 3.46 -3.11 24.61
C GLN A 146 2.38 -3.79 23.77
N ALA A 147 2.59 -3.84 22.45
CA ALA A 147 1.75 -4.61 21.56
C ALA A 147 1.84 -6.11 21.92
N LEU A 148 0.72 -6.83 21.83
CA LEU A 148 0.72 -8.28 22.01
C LEU A 148 1.56 -8.97 20.93
N MET A 149 1.50 -8.44 19.72
CA MET A 149 2.19 -8.93 18.54
C MET A 149 2.44 -7.75 17.60
N THR A 150 3.59 -7.73 16.94
CA THR A 150 3.88 -6.77 15.89
C THR A 150 4.35 -7.55 14.68
N TRP A 151 3.91 -7.11 13.51
CA TRP A 151 4.30 -7.68 12.24
C TRP A 151 4.73 -6.57 11.29
N SER A 152 5.64 -6.88 10.39
CA SER A 152 6.09 -6.00 9.33
C SER A 152 5.95 -6.70 7.98
N LEU A 153 5.72 -5.92 6.94
CA LEU A 153 5.75 -6.36 5.56
C LEU A 153 6.32 -5.25 4.70
N THR A 154 6.90 -5.63 3.58
CA THR A 154 7.48 -4.70 2.62
C THR A 154 6.75 -4.83 1.31
N CYS A 155 6.28 -3.71 0.77
CA CYS A 155 5.73 -3.65 -0.58
C CYS A 155 6.77 -3.02 -1.51
N SER A 156 7.17 -3.75 -2.55
CA SER A 156 8.13 -3.30 -3.55
C SER A 156 7.41 -2.93 -4.84
N TYR A 157 7.83 -1.83 -5.45
CA TYR A 157 7.33 -1.44 -6.76
C TYR A 157 8.11 -2.15 -7.87
N SER A 158 7.42 -2.74 -8.84
CA SER A 158 8.03 -3.36 -10.01
C SER A 158 7.46 -2.78 -11.30
N GLN A 159 8.33 -2.26 -12.15
CA GLN A 159 7.95 -1.71 -13.46
C GLN A 159 7.38 -2.79 -14.40
N THR A 160 7.82 -4.05 -14.27
CA THR A 160 7.32 -5.17 -15.08
C THR A 160 5.87 -5.53 -14.81
N ILE A 161 5.36 -5.15 -13.63
CA ILE A 161 3.96 -5.35 -13.25
C ILE A 161 3.08 -4.25 -13.86
N VAL A 162 3.62 -3.03 -13.95
CA VAL A 162 2.91 -1.87 -14.50
C VAL A 162 2.80 -1.94 -16.00
N SER A 163 3.88 -2.36 -16.67
CA SER A 163 3.88 -2.60 -18.10
C SER A 163 4.73 -3.81 -18.43
N LYS A 164 4.18 -4.72 -19.24
CA LYS A 164 4.95 -5.81 -19.87
C LYS A 164 6.09 -5.26 -20.75
N ASN A 165 5.91 -4.05 -21.29
CA ASN A 165 6.89 -3.32 -22.07
C ASN A 165 7.16 -1.96 -21.39
N PRO A 166 8.17 -1.85 -20.51
CA PRO A 166 8.45 -0.59 -19.82
C PRO A 166 8.77 0.54 -20.82
N SER A 167 8.40 1.77 -20.45
CA SER A 167 8.79 2.97 -21.18
C SER A 167 10.31 3.03 -21.29
N CYS A 168 10.80 3.18 -22.51
CA CYS A 168 12.20 2.98 -22.86
C CYS A 168 12.71 4.23 -23.56
N CYS A 169 13.74 4.85 -22.99
CA CYS A 169 14.40 6.01 -23.57
C CYS A 169 15.42 5.52 -24.59
N VAL A 170 15.28 5.97 -25.84
CA VAL A 170 16.19 5.64 -26.93
C VAL A 170 16.88 6.88 -27.45
N SER A 171 18.20 6.79 -27.57
CA SER A 171 19.02 7.78 -28.25
C SER A 171 19.52 7.14 -29.54
N MET A 172 19.11 7.70 -30.68
CA MET A 172 19.55 7.21 -31.99
C MET A 172 20.69 8.08 -32.50
N SER A 173 21.76 7.43 -32.96
CA SER A 173 22.83 8.06 -33.72
C SER A 173 22.88 7.45 -35.12
N SER A 174 23.07 8.28 -36.14
CA SER A 174 23.18 7.83 -37.52
C SER A 174 24.65 7.78 -37.93
N PHE A 175 25.05 6.69 -38.58
CA PHE A 175 26.32 6.59 -39.28
C PHE A 175 26.06 6.49 -40.78
N TYR A 176 27.00 6.96 -41.60
CA TYR A 176 26.80 7.07 -43.06
C TYR A 176 26.72 5.71 -43.79
N SER A 177 27.09 4.60 -43.15
CA SER A 177 27.10 3.27 -43.76
C SER A 177 26.33 2.25 -42.93
N THR A 178 25.27 1.71 -43.53
CA THR A 178 24.42 0.65 -42.97
C THR A 178 25.10 -0.72 -42.91
N GLN A 179 26.23 -0.89 -43.60
CA GLN A 179 27.05 -2.11 -43.52
C GLN A 179 27.96 -2.14 -42.27
N ILE A 180 28.37 -0.98 -41.77
CA ILE A 180 29.28 -0.87 -40.62
C ILE A 180 28.47 -0.84 -39.32
N THR A 181 27.33 -0.15 -39.31
CA THR A 181 26.41 -0.10 -38.17
C THR A 181 24.98 -0.37 -38.64
N PRO A 182 24.46 -1.59 -38.45
CA PRO A 182 23.09 -1.93 -38.86
C PRO A 182 22.06 -1.17 -38.02
N CYS A 183 21.04 -0.62 -38.69
CA CYS A 183 19.93 0.06 -38.03
C CYS A 183 18.92 -0.97 -37.51
N PRO A 184 18.67 -1.05 -36.19
CA PRO A 184 17.64 -1.92 -35.67
C PRO A 184 16.25 -1.41 -36.09
N SER A 185 15.37 -2.31 -36.53
CA SER A 185 13.99 -2.00 -36.92
C SER A 185 13.07 -1.75 -35.72
N CYS A 186 13.51 -2.12 -34.52
CA CYS A 186 12.80 -1.90 -33.28
C CYS A 186 13.80 -1.81 -32.12
N SER A 187 13.56 -0.87 -31.20
CA SER A 187 14.48 -0.60 -30.08
C SER A 187 13.88 -0.92 -28.72
N CYS A 188 12.56 -0.96 -28.59
CA CYS A 188 11.88 -1.23 -27.32
C CYS A 188 10.59 -2.05 -27.58
N GLY A 189 10.32 -3.09 -26.79
CA GLY A 189 9.06 -3.84 -26.84
C GLY A 189 8.83 -4.70 -28.10
N CYS A 190 9.90 -5.13 -28.77
CA CYS A 190 9.81 -5.85 -30.05
C CYS A 190 9.28 -7.27 -29.88
N GLN A 191 8.22 -7.63 -30.60
CA GLN A 191 7.77 -9.02 -30.69
C GLN A 191 8.53 -9.76 -31.81
N GLN A 192 8.94 -11.00 -31.56
CA GLN A 192 9.59 -11.82 -32.59
C GLN A 192 8.61 -12.06 -33.76
N GLY A 193 8.94 -11.51 -34.94
CA GLY A 193 8.27 -11.84 -36.19
C GLY A 193 7.25 -10.81 -36.73
N GLN A 194 7.01 -9.68 -36.07
CA GLN A 194 6.16 -8.62 -36.63
C GLN A 194 6.75 -7.23 -36.41
N ALA A 195 6.97 -6.52 -37.51
CA ALA A 195 7.40 -5.12 -37.57
C ALA A 195 6.26 -4.14 -37.19
N ASN A 196 5.47 -4.48 -36.17
CA ASN A 196 4.39 -3.63 -35.70
C ASN A 196 4.80 -3.06 -34.34
N CYS A 197 5.28 -1.82 -34.36
CA CYS A 197 5.47 -1.04 -33.16
C CYS A 197 4.11 -0.89 -32.45
N VAL A 198 4.05 -1.24 -31.17
CA VAL A 198 2.86 -0.96 -30.35
C VAL A 198 2.80 0.55 -30.17
N LYS A 199 1.71 1.17 -30.65
CA LYS A 199 1.41 2.59 -30.45
C LYS A 199 1.08 2.88 -28.99
#